data_AF-A0A2J4YGG7-F1
#
_entry.id   AF-A0A2J4YGG7-F1
#
_cell.length_a   1.000
_cell.length_b   1.000
_cell.length_c   1.000
_cell.angle_alpha   90.00
_cell.angle_beta   90.00
_cell.angle_gamma   90.00
#
_symmetry.space_group_name_H-M   'P 1'
#
loop_
_entity.id
_entity.type
_entity.pdbx_description
1 polymer ?
#
loop_
_entity_poly.entity_id
_entity_poly.type
_entity_poly.pdbx_seq_one_letter_code
_entity_poly.pdbx_strand_id
1 'polypeptide(L)'
;MMQSQDRDAVALSARTLGALFSYAPGSEQAAPLVAALRDGSWQSQWPWPVANGLAAQFALEDDEPLADAWQRLFIGPWALPAPPWGSVWLDKESVLFGDSTLALREWMRANGIGLSEQRAEPEDHFGTLLLLAAWLCESGQD
;
A
#
# COMPACT_ATOMS: atom_id res chain seq x y z
N MET A 1 -6.64 -16.70 16.61
CA MET A 1 -7.70 -15.92 15.94
C MET A 1 -7.66 -14.52 16.51
N MET A 2 -7.49 -13.52 15.65
CA MET A 2 -7.39 -12.10 16.04
C MET A 2 -8.74 -11.61 16.59
N GLN A 3 -8.74 -10.64 17.52
CA GLN A 3 -9.98 -10.05 18.02
C GLN A 3 -10.65 -9.22 16.92
N SER A 4 -11.99 -9.14 16.90
CA SER A 4 -12.72 -8.41 15.85
C SER A 4 -12.29 -6.94 15.73
N GLN A 5 -12.03 -6.29 16.86
CA GLN A 5 -11.58 -4.89 16.88
C GLN A 5 -10.19 -4.72 16.25
N ASP A 6 -9.28 -5.67 16.48
CA ASP A 6 -7.93 -5.65 15.90
C ASP A 6 -7.98 -5.90 14.38
N ARG A 7 -8.89 -6.77 13.95
CA ARG A 7 -9.14 -7.06 12.53
C ARG A 7 -9.63 -5.83 11.77
N ASP A 8 -10.59 -5.09 12.33
CA ASP A 8 -11.10 -3.86 11.72
C ASP A 8 -10.02 -2.77 11.66
N ALA A 9 -9.20 -2.66 12.72
CA ALA A 9 -8.07 -1.74 12.77
C ALA A 9 -7.01 -2.05 11.69
N VAL A 10 -6.65 -3.33 11.53
CA VAL A 10 -5.73 -3.77 10.47
C VAL A 10 -6.33 -3.52 9.10
N ALA A 11 -7.60 -3.90 8.87
CA ALA A 11 -8.26 -3.70 7.59
C ALA A 11 -8.30 -2.23 7.17
N LEU A 12 -8.71 -1.33 8.06
CA LEU A 12 -8.77 0.11 7.80
C LEU A 12 -7.39 0.70 7.46
N SER A 13 -6.40 0.43 8.30
CA SER A 13 -5.06 0.98 8.14
C SER A 13 -4.35 0.42 6.90
N ALA A 14 -4.44 -0.89 6.67
CA ALA A 14 -3.85 -1.56 5.51
C ALA A 14 -4.54 -1.13 4.21
N ARG A 15 -5.86 -0.93 4.19
CA ARG A 15 -6.57 -0.44 3.00
C ARG A 15 -6.18 1.00 2.65
N THR A 16 -6.11 1.87 3.66
CA THR A 16 -5.73 3.28 3.47
C THR A 16 -4.32 3.39 2.91
N LEU A 17 -3.35 2.74 3.55
CA LEU A 17 -1.96 2.74 3.09
C LEU A 17 -1.80 2.01 1.75
N GLY A 18 -2.44 0.85 1.59
CA GLY A 18 -2.40 0.08 0.36
C GLY A 18 -2.88 0.90 -0.84
N ALA A 19 -3.96 1.67 -0.69
CA ALA A 19 -4.44 2.57 -1.74
C ALA A 19 -3.46 3.71 -2.03
N LEU A 20 -2.95 4.39 -1.00
CA LEU A 20 -2.00 5.50 -1.16
C LEU A 20 -0.67 5.10 -1.80
N PHE A 21 -0.26 3.82 -1.68
CA PHE A 21 0.93 3.27 -2.33
C PHE A 21 0.65 2.62 -3.69
N SER A 22 -0.61 2.37 -4.07
CA SER A 22 -0.95 1.67 -5.32
C SER A 22 -1.57 2.56 -6.39
N TYR A 23 -2.13 3.71 -6.01
CA TYR A 23 -2.83 4.58 -6.94
C TYR A 23 -2.25 5.99 -6.94
N ALA A 24 -2.20 6.60 -8.12
CA ALA A 24 -1.77 7.97 -8.28
C ALA A 24 -2.62 8.91 -7.41
N PRO A 25 -2.03 9.96 -6.81
CA PRO A 25 -2.70 10.81 -5.82
C PRO A 25 -3.95 11.54 -6.33
N GLY A 26 -4.09 11.71 -7.65
CA GLY A 26 -5.27 12.29 -8.29
C GLY A 26 -6.31 11.28 -8.78
N SER A 27 -6.12 9.98 -8.53
CA SER A 27 -7.07 8.95 -8.94
C SER A 27 -8.33 8.98 -8.07
N GLU A 28 -9.42 8.38 -8.57
CA GLU A 28 -10.68 8.24 -7.82
C GLU A 28 -10.47 7.52 -6.47
N GLN A 29 -9.56 6.55 -6.43
CA GLN A 29 -9.27 5.72 -5.26
C GLN A 29 -8.45 6.47 -4.19
N ALA A 30 -7.48 7.30 -4.60
CA ALA A 30 -6.53 7.92 -3.67
C ALA A 30 -6.85 9.39 -3.34
N ALA A 31 -7.48 10.15 -4.25
CA ALA A 31 -7.73 11.57 -4.05
C ALA A 31 -8.52 11.90 -2.76
N PRO A 32 -9.58 11.14 -2.38
CA PRO A 32 -10.27 11.37 -1.12
C PRO A 32 -9.38 11.12 0.12
N LEU A 33 -8.49 10.12 0.05
CA LEU A 33 -7.56 9.80 1.14
C LEU A 33 -6.50 10.88 1.28
N VAL A 34 -5.97 11.39 0.17
CA VAL A 34 -5.03 12.51 0.14
C VAL A 34 -5.67 13.76 0.75
N ALA A 35 -6.93 14.06 0.39
CA ALA A 35 -7.66 15.19 0.96
C ALA A 35 -7.81 15.05 2.48
N ALA A 36 -8.24 13.88 2.94
CA ALA A 36 -8.38 13.59 4.37
C ALA A 36 -7.04 13.73 5.12
N LEU A 37 -5.92 13.26 4.55
CA LEU A 37 -4.60 13.43 5.14
C LEU A 37 -4.18 14.90 5.27
N ARG A 38 -4.50 15.73 4.26
CA ARG A 38 -4.18 17.16 4.26
C ARG A 38 -5.04 17.98 5.23
N ASP A 39 -6.32 17.69 5.33
CA ASP A 39 -7.24 18.42 6.23
C ASP A 39 -7.23 17.88 7.67
N GLY A 40 -6.60 16.72 7.91
CA GLY A 40 -6.44 16.12 9.23
C GLY A 40 -7.65 15.33 9.74
N SER A 41 -8.74 15.22 8.96
CA SER A 41 -9.96 14.50 9.34
C SER A 41 -9.76 12.99 9.59
N TRP A 42 -8.66 12.42 9.10
CA TRP A 42 -8.27 11.04 9.31
C TRP A 42 -7.89 10.71 10.77
N GLN A 43 -7.43 11.70 11.55
CA GLN A 43 -6.78 11.45 12.84
C GLN A 43 -7.68 10.73 13.86
N SER A 44 -8.97 11.07 13.89
CA SER A 44 -9.94 10.48 14.83
C SER A 44 -10.35 9.05 14.45
N GLN A 45 -10.13 8.68 13.19
CA GLN A 45 -10.49 7.36 12.65
C GLN A 45 -9.29 6.41 12.62
N TRP A 46 -8.07 6.95 12.70
CA TRP A 46 -6.87 6.14 12.64
C TRP A 46 -6.72 5.26 13.89
N PRO A 47 -6.55 3.94 13.73
CA PRO A 47 -6.66 3.01 14.85
C PRO A 47 -5.38 2.87 15.69
N TRP A 48 -4.26 3.46 15.26
CA TRP A 48 -2.96 3.29 15.88
C TRP A 48 -2.39 4.60 16.44
N PRO A 49 -1.54 4.57 17.48
CA PRO A 49 -0.78 5.74 17.88
C PRO A 49 0.09 6.25 16.72
N VAL A 50 0.12 7.56 16.50
CA VAL A 50 0.97 8.21 15.49
C VAL A 50 1.96 9.14 16.15
N ALA A 51 3.11 9.34 15.50
CA ALA A 51 4.13 10.25 15.98
C ALA A 51 3.60 11.70 16.07
N ASN A 52 3.99 12.40 17.13
CA ASN A 52 3.64 13.82 17.29
C ASN A 52 4.12 14.63 16.09
N GLY A 53 3.22 15.45 15.53
CA GLY A 53 3.52 16.30 14.39
C GLY A 53 3.36 15.65 13.02
N LEU A 54 3.14 14.32 12.92
CA LEU A 54 2.94 13.64 11.64
C LEU A 54 1.80 14.26 10.83
N ALA A 55 0.66 14.54 11.46
CA ALA A 55 -0.46 15.13 10.74
C ALA A 55 -0.19 16.54 10.23
N ALA A 56 0.63 17.32 10.96
CA ALA A 56 1.05 18.64 10.49
C ALA A 56 1.95 18.52 9.25
N GLN A 57 2.76 17.46 9.14
CA GLN A 57 3.60 17.21 7.96
C GLN A 57 2.77 16.95 6.70
N PHE A 58 1.65 16.23 6.79
CA PHE A 58 0.77 16.01 5.63
C PHE A 58 0.11 17.31 5.10
N ALA A 59 -0.05 18.30 5.97
CA ALA A 59 -0.63 19.59 5.60
C ALA A 59 0.40 20.58 5.01
N LEU A 60 1.70 20.26 5.06
CA LEU A 60 2.74 21.12 4.50
C LEU A 60 2.59 21.22 2.98
N GLU A 61 2.81 22.43 2.48
CA GLU A 61 3.03 22.68 1.07
C GLU A 61 4.49 22.38 0.74
N ASP A 62 4.71 21.81 -0.44
CA ASP A 62 6.02 21.52 -0.99
C ASP A 62 6.10 22.17 -2.38
N ASP A 63 7.30 22.55 -2.80
CA ASP A 63 7.54 23.13 -4.12
C ASP A 63 7.31 22.07 -5.22
N GLU A 64 7.48 20.77 -4.89
CA GLU A 64 7.19 19.65 -5.78
C GLU A 64 5.68 19.30 -5.74
N PRO A 65 4.96 19.37 -6.87
CA PRO A 65 3.59 18.88 -6.94
C PRO A 65 3.49 17.39 -6.60
N LEU A 66 2.44 17.00 -5.88
CA LEU A 66 2.27 15.60 -5.43
C LEU A 66 2.23 14.58 -6.59
N ALA A 67 1.72 14.99 -7.76
CA ALA A 67 1.73 14.15 -8.97
C ALA A 67 3.16 13.90 -9.51
N ASP A 68 4.03 14.91 -9.42
CA ASP A 68 5.42 14.81 -9.85
C ASP A 68 6.24 13.97 -8.86
N ALA A 69 6.00 14.17 -7.55
CA ALA A 69 6.55 13.30 -6.50
C ALA A 69 6.14 11.83 -6.71
N TRP A 70 4.87 11.57 -7.03
CA TRP A 70 4.37 10.22 -7.36
C TRP A 70 5.08 9.63 -8.57
N GLN A 71 5.18 10.38 -9.67
CA GLN A 71 5.89 9.96 -10.89
C GLN A 71 7.34 9.58 -10.57
N ARG A 72 8.05 10.42 -9.82
CA ARG A 72 9.45 10.21 -9.43
C ARG A 72 9.64 9.02 -8.49
N LEU A 73 8.73 8.80 -7.55
CA LEU A 73 8.86 7.78 -6.50
C LEU A 73 8.40 6.39 -6.96
N PHE A 74 7.39 6.30 -7.81
CA PHE A 74 6.70 5.04 -8.11
C PHE A 74 6.67 4.64 -9.59
N ILE A 75 6.90 5.57 -10.53
CA ILE A 75 6.75 5.28 -11.97
C ILE A 75 8.08 5.34 -12.73
N GLY A 76 8.95 6.31 -12.44
CA GLY A 76 10.20 6.54 -13.17
C GLY A 76 10.13 7.81 -14.05
N PRO A 77 10.99 7.98 -15.06
CA PRO A 77 11.66 6.94 -15.87
C PRO A 77 13.03 6.48 -15.33
N TRP A 78 13.53 7.13 -14.28
CA TRP A 78 14.78 6.76 -13.63
C TRP A 78 14.57 5.60 -12.65
N ALA A 79 15.67 5.03 -12.16
CA ALA A 79 15.61 4.05 -11.08
C ALA A 79 14.86 4.64 -9.88
N LEU A 80 13.88 3.89 -9.38
CA LEU A 80 13.09 4.32 -8.22
C LEU A 80 13.99 4.38 -6.98
N PRO A 81 13.87 5.41 -6.12
CA PRO A 81 14.69 5.52 -4.91
C PRO A 81 14.49 4.35 -3.93
N ALA A 82 13.26 3.84 -3.86
CA ALA A 82 12.88 2.69 -3.04
C ALA A 82 11.83 1.86 -3.80
N PRO A 83 12.26 0.90 -4.64
CA PRO A 83 11.34 0.11 -5.45
C PRO A 83 10.34 -0.64 -4.56
N PRO A 84 9.01 -0.50 -4.78
CA PRO A 84 7.98 -1.02 -3.89
C PRO A 84 7.69 -2.52 -4.05
N TRP A 85 8.62 -3.32 -4.57
CA TRP A 85 8.43 -4.76 -4.79
C TRP A 85 9.33 -5.57 -3.86
N GLY A 86 8.75 -6.54 -3.15
CA GLY A 86 9.48 -7.37 -2.17
C GLY A 86 10.71 -8.07 -2.76
N SER A 87 10.59 -8.61 -3.97
CA SER A 87 11.67 -9.30 -4.69
C SER A 87 12.91 -8.45 -4.94
N VAL A 88 12.78 -7.13 -5.10
CA VAL A 88 13.95 -6.24 -5.23
C VAL A 88 14.85 -6.28 -3.98
N TRP A 89 14.25 -6.54 -2.82
CA TRP A 89 14.93 -6.55 -1.53
C TRP A 89 15.33 -7.95 -1.06
N LEU A 90 14.50 -8.96 -1.37
CA LEU A 90 14.67 -10.33 -0.88
C LEU A 90 15.50 -11.19 -1.81
N ASP A 91 15.43 -10.96 -3.12
CA ASP A 91 16.14 -11.76 -4.11
C ASP A 91 17.53 -11.17 -4.40
N LYS A 92 18.53 -12.04 -4.52
CA LYS A 92 19.94 -11.65 -4.68
C LYS A 92 20.21 -10.80 -5.92
N GLU A 93 19.36 -10.94 -6.94
CA GLU A 93 19.49 -10.25 -8.22
C GLU A 93 18.75 -8.92 -8.24
N SER A 94 17.98 -8.58 -7.19
CA SER A 94 17.16 -7.37 -7.11
C SER A 94 16.23 -7.17 -8.32
N VAL A 95 15.61 -8.27 -8.77
CA VAL A 95 14.73 -8.30 -9.95
C VAL A 95 13.26 -8.33 -9.55
N LEU A 96 12.39 -7.87 -10.46
CA LEU A 96 10.95 -8.11 -10.35
C LEU A 96 10.64 -9.57 -10.69
N PHE A 97 9.58 -10.11 -10.09
CA PHE A 97 9.16 -11.51 -10.28
C PHE A 97 10.23 -12.53 -9.86
N GLY A 98 11.02 -12.21 -8.83
CA GLY A 98 12.01 -13.12 -8.27
C GLY A 98 11.40 -14.27 -7.46
N ASP A 99 12.25 -15.07 -6.82
CA ASP A 99 11.85 -16.27 -6.08
C ASP A 99 10.84 -15.94 -4.98
N SER A 100 10.98 -14.78 -4.32
CA SER A 100 10.03 -14.33 -3.30
C SER A 100 8.63 -14.02 -3.84
N THR A 101 8.51 -13.46 -5.06
CA THR A 101 7.22 -13.25 -5.74
C THR A 101 6.57 -14.59 -6.11
N LEU A 102 7.36 -15.56 -6.57
CA LEU A 102 6.87 -16.90 -6.90
C LEU A 102 6.37 -17.63 -5.66
N ALA A 103 7.09 -17.56 -4.54
CA ALA A 103 6.66 -18.14 -3.28
C ALA A 103 5.33 -17.54 -2.79
N LEU A 104 5.14 -16.21 -2.92
CA LEU A 104 3.87 -15.55 -2.64
C LEU A 104 2.74 -16.10 -3.54
N ARG A 105 2.98 -16.20 -4.85
CA ARG A 105 2.01 -16.73 -5.81
C ARG A 105 1.60 -18.17 -5.49
N GLU A 106 2.55 -19.02 -5.12
CA GLU A 106 2.27 -20.40 -4.71
C GLU A 106 1.42 -20.45 -3.44
N TRP A 107 1.76 -19.65 -2.42
CA TRP A 107 0.96 -19.55 -1.20
C TRP A 107 -0.47 -19.06 -1.50
N MET A 108 -0.63 -18.02 -2.31
CA MET A 108 -1.95 -17.53 -2.71
C MET A 108 -2.76 -18.60 -3.42
N ARG A 109 -2.15 -19.32 -4.37
CA ARG A 109 -2.79 -20.43 -5.09
C ARG A 109 -3.22 -21.55 -4.13
N ALA A 110 -2.37 -21.92 -3.17
CA ALA A 110 -2.67 -22.96 -2.20
C ALA A 110 -3.85 -22.60 -1.27
N ASN A 111 -4.07 -21.31 -1.03
CA ASN A 111 -5.17 -20.78 -0.21
C ASN A 111 -6.39 -20.33 -1.04
N GLY A 112 -6.40 -20.55 -2.35
CA GLY A 112 -7.52 -20.17 -3.22
C GLY A 112 -7.68 -18.66 -3.42
N ILE A 113 -6.62 -17.88 -3.20
CA ILE A 113 -6.59 -16.43 -3.34
C ILE A 113 -6.22 -16.10 -4.80
N GLY A 114 -7.11 -15.41 -5.51
CA GLY A 114 -6.88 -14.89 -6.85
C GLY A 114 -6.81 -13.36 -6.86
N LEU A 115 -5.88 -12.80 -7.62
CA LEU A 115 -5.89 -11.38 -7.96
C LEU A 115 -6.68 -11.15 -9.24
N SER A 116 -7.17 -9.92 -9.42
CA SER A 116 -7.85 -9.51 -10.65
C SER A 116 -6.94 -9.69 -11.86
N GLU A 117 -7.47 -10.33 -12.92
CA GLU A 117 -6.75 -10.59 -14.18
C GLU A 117 -6.30 -9.30 -14.90
N GLN A 118 -6.85 -8.14 -14.54
CA GLN A 118 -6.50 -6.85 -15.14
C GLN A 118 -5.22 -6.22 -14.54
N ARG A 119 -4.58 -6.87 -13.56
CA ARG A 119 -3.42 -6.30 -12.88
C ARG A 119 -2.13 -6.68 -13.60
N ALA A 120 -1.44 -5.67 -14.13
CA ALA A 120 -0.14 -5.83 -14.80
C ALA A 120 1.06 -5.85 -13.84
N GLU A 121 0.86 -5.48 -12.57
CA GLU A 121 1.92 -5.41 -11.57
C GLU A 121 2.16 -6.74 -10.86
N PRO A 122 3.42 -7.05 -10.48
CA PRO A 122 3.74 -8.16 -9.59
C PRO A 122 2.92 -8.18 -8.29
N GLU A 123 2.64 -9.38 -7.79
CA GLU A 123 1.84 -9.60 -6.59
C GLU A 123 2.49 -9.07 -5.31
N ASP A 124 3.82 -8.98 -5.31
CA ASP A 124 4.65 -8.55 -4.18
C ASP A 124 4.86 -7.03 -4.12
N HIS A 125 4.09 -6.26 -4.90
CA HIS A 125 4.04 -4.81 -4.73
C HIS A 125 3.47 -4.46 -3.35
N PHE A 126 4.13 -3.57 -2.63
CA PHE A 126 3.86 -3.22 -1.22
C PHE A 126 2.40 -2.80 -1.00
N GLY A 127 1.89 -1.93 -1.86
CA GLY A 127 0.50 -1.48 -1.77
C GLY A 127 -0.51 -2.62 -1.96
N THR A 128 -0.23 -3.60 -2.84
CA THR A 128 -1.11 -4.77 -3.01
C THR A 128 -1.03 -5.73 -1.85
N LEU A 129 0.15 -5.95 -1.25
CA LEU A 129 0.25 -6.79 -0.06
C LEU A 129 -0.58 -6.22 1.09
N LEU A 130 -0.62 -4.90 1.26
CA LEU A 130 -1.50 -4.25 2.24
C LEU A 130 -2.99 -4.38 1.89
N LEU A 131 -3.36 -4.21 0.61
CA LEU A 131 -4.75 -4.43 0.16
C LEU A 131 -5.19 -5.89 0.36
N LEU A 132 -4.28 -6.85 0.11
CA LEU A 132 -4.49 -8.27 0.37
C LEU A 132 -4.68 -8.52 1.87
N ALA A 133 -3.83 -7.95 2.73
CA ALA A 133 -3.98 -8.07 4.18
C ALA A 133 -5.34 -7.52 4.67
N ALA A 134 -5.76 -6.37 4.13
CA ALA A 134 -7.09 -5.82 4.44
C ALA A 134 -8.22 -6.77 4.00
N TRP A 135 -8.12 -7.33 2.80
CA TRP A 135 -9.09 -8.29 2.28
C TRP A 135 -9.16 -9.58 3.10
N LEU A 136 -8.02 -10.12 3.54
CA LEU A 136 -7.96 -11.31 4.40
C LEU A 136 -8.67 -11.05 5.74
N CYS A 137 -8.41 -9.88 6.34
CA CYS A 137 -9.10 -9.45 7.56
C CYS A 137 -10.62 -9.37 7.34
N GLU A 138 -11.07 -8.68 6.31
CA GLU A 138 -12.51 -8.48 6.05
C GLU A 138 -13.26 -9.77 5.67
N SER A 139 -12.58 -10.69 4.99
CA SER A 139 -13.14 -12.00 4.62
C SER A 139 -13.04 -13.04 5.73
N GLY A 140 -12.36 -12.72 6.84
CA GLY A 140 -12.11 -13.65 7.95
C GLY A 140 -11.17 -14.79 7.61
N GLN A 141 -10.26 -14.58 6.65
CA GLN A 141 -9.23 -15.51 6.19
C GLN A 141 -7.84 -15.19 6.77
N ASP A 142 -7.80 -14.45 7.89
CA ASP A 142 -6.61 -14.10 8.69
C ASP A 142 -6.12 -15.23 9.63
#